data_AF-A0A1H9WAG4-F1
#
_entry.id   AF-A0A1H9WAG4-F1
#
_cell.length_a   1.000
_cell.length_b   1.000
_cell.length_c   1.000
_cell.angle_alpha   90.00
_cell.angle_beta   90.00
_cell.angle_gamma   90.00
#
_symmetry.space_group_name_H-M   'P 1'
#
loop_
_entity.id
_entity.type
_entity.pdbx_description
1 polymer ?
#
loop_
_entity_poly.entity_id
_entity_poly.type
_entity_poly.pdbx_seq_one_letter_code
_entity_poly.pdbx_strand_id
1 'polypeptide(L)'
;MNTTLSNPEDTHKVNNQLTHAKSNMWTGILFGFGLIAFIDEAVFHQLLHWHHFYDKSTTDIGLVSDGLFHAFSFFATIGSSFL
;
A
#
# COMPACT_ATOMS: atom_id res chain seq x y z
N MET A 1 31.69 19.21 -1.04
CA MET A 1 30.73 20.06 -1.77
C MET A 1 29.64 20.43 -0.78
N ASN A 2 29.78 21.56 -0.08
CA ASN A 2 28.86 21.99 0.97
C ASN A 2 27.81 22.92 0.36
N THR A 3 26.56 22.48 0.33
CA THR A 3 25.41 23.32 -0.04
C THR A 3 25.11 24.28 1.11
N THR A 4 25.74 25.45 1.10
CA THR A 4 25.42 26.56 2.00
C THR A 4 24.08 27.17 1.57
N LEU A 5 22.99 26.81 2.26
CA LEU A 5 21.72 27.54 2.19
C LEU A 5 21.93 28.90 2.89
N SER A 6 22.25 29.93 2.12
CA SER A 6 22.57 31.27 2.62
C SER A 6 21.35 32.19 2.81
N ASN A 7 20.13 31.69 2.60
CA ASN A 7 18.91 32.49 2.60
C ASN A 7 17.74 31.73 3.26
N PRO A 8 17.08 32.30 4.28
CA PRO A 8 16.00 31.63 5.03
C PRO A 8 14.78 31.23 4.18
N GLU A 9 14.51 31.95 3.08
CA GLU A 9 13.47 31.62 2.10
C GLU A 9 13.73 30.26 1.41
N ASP A 10 14.98 29.99 1.05
CA ASP A 10 15.37 28.76 0.35
C ASP A 10 15.27 27.55 1.29
N THR A 11 15.57 27.74 2.58
CA THR A 11 15.39 26.73 3.62
C THR A 11 13.91 26.33 3.76
N HIS A 12 12.99 27.30 3.74
CA HIS A 12 11.55 27.03 3.82
C HIS A 12 11.01 26.29 2.59
N LYS A 13 11.49 26.66 1.39
CA LYS A 13 11.10 25.97 0.15
C LYS A 13 11.58 24.52 0.13
N VAL A 14 12.83 24.27 0.52
CA VAL A 14 13.39 22.91 0.61
C VAL A 14 12.62 22.07 1.64
N ASN A 15 12.29 22.63 2.81
CA ASN A 15 11.51 21.91 3.83
C ASN A 15 10.10 21.55 3.35
N ASN A 16 9.41 22.45 2.65
CA ASN A 16 8.10 22.17 2.08
C ASN A 16 8.19 21.07 1.00
N GLN A 17 9.19 21.14 0.12
CA GLN A 17 9.42 20.11 -0.89
C GLN A 17 9.73 18.74 -0.28
N LEU A 18 10.55 18.69 0.78
CA LEU A 18 10.83 17.46 1.52
C LEU A 18 9.59 16.89 2.22
N THR A 19 8.71 17.76 2.73
CA THR A 19 7.46 17.35 3.38
C THR A 19 6.48 16.76 2.37
N HIS A 20 6.30 17.40 1.21
CA HIS A 20 5.49 16.86 0.12
C HIS A 20 6.06 15.57 -0.46
N ALA A 21 7.39 15.49 -0.63
CA ALA A 21 8.05 14.27 -1.10
C ALA A 21 7.84 13.10 -0.13
N LYS A 22 7.88 13.35 1.18
CA LYS A 22 7.55 12.35 2.20
C LYS A 22 6.10 11.86 2.09
N SER A 23 5.12 12.77 1.98
CA SER A 23 3.70 12.41 1.82
C SER A 23 3.52 11.52 0.60
N ASN A 24 4.00 11.98 -0.57
CA ASN A 24 3.87 11.25 -1.82
C ASN A 24 4.51 9.85 -1.77
N MET A 25 5.61 9.70 -1.04
CA MET A 25 6.26 8.40 -0.83
C MET A 25 5.37 7.47 0.02
N TRP A 26 4.79 7.97 1.11
CA TRP A 26 3.87 7.19 1.95
C TRP A 26 2.59 6.81 1.21
N THR A 27 2.03 7.73 0.42
CA THR A 27 0.89 7.49 -0.48
C THR A 27 1.20 6.36 -1.45
N GLY A 28 2.35 6.41 -2.14
CA GLY A 28 2.77 5.35 -3.06
C GLY A 28 2.97 3.99 -2.37
N ILE A 29 3.55 3.98 -1.16
CA ILE A 29 3.77 2.75 -0.39
C ILE A 29 2.43 2.12 0.02
N LEU A 30 1.52 2.90 0.63
CA LEU A 30 0.23 2.40 1.09
C LEU A 30 -0.65 1.94 -0.08
N PHE A 31 -0.63 2.69 -1.17
CA PHE A 31 -1.31 2.30 -2.41
C PHE A 31 -0.77 0.99 -2.97
N GLY A 32 0.57 0.85 -3.02
CA GLY A 32 1.24 -0.36 -3.48
C GLY A 32 0.92 -1.58 -2.61
N PHE A 33 0.88 -1.41 -1.28
CA PHE A 33 0.46 -2.48 -0.36
C PHE A 33 -0.98 -2.94 -0.61
N GLY A 34 -1.91 -1.99 -0.83
CA GLY A 34 -3.29 -2.33 -1.18
C GLY A 34 -3.37 -3.10 -2.50
N LEU A 35 -2.60 -2.69 -3.50
CA LEU A 35 -2.56 -3.34 -4.82
C LEU A 35 -1.98 -4.76 -4.76
N ILE A 36 -0.87 -4.96 -4.05
CA ILE A 36 -0.24 -6.29 -3.91
C ILE A 36 -1.17 -7.22 -3.12
N ALA A 37 -1.80 -6.74 -2.06
CA ALA A 37 -2.78 -7.53 -1.30
C ALA A 37 -3.98 -7.96 -2.16
N PHE A 38 -4.49 -7.07 -3.02
CA PHE A 38 -5.54 -7.39 -3.97
C PHE A 38 -5.08 -8.42 -5.02
N ILE A 39 -3.85 -8.30 -5.54
CA ILE A 39 -3.29 -9.28 -6.48
C ILE A 39 -3.13 -10.64 -5.83
N ASP A 40 -2.68 -10.71 -4.57
CA ASP A 40 -2.55 -11.97 -3.83
C ASP A 40 -3.92 -12.67 -3.63
N GLU A 41 -4.97 -11.90 -3.32
CA GLU A 41 -6.35 -12.41 -3.23
C GLU A 41 -6.86 -12.89 -4.60
N ALA A 42 -6.81 -12.05 -5.62
CA ALA A 42 -7.33 -12.37 -6.95
C ALA A 42 -6.56 -13.52 -7.63
N VAL A 43 -5.23 -13.49 -7.60
CA VAL A 43 -4.40 -14.46 -8.34
C VAL A 43 -4.23 -15.75 -7.56
N PHE A 44 -3.88 -15.68 -6.27
CA PHE A 44 -3.53 -16.89 -5.52
C PHE A 44 -4.76 -17.57 -4.90
N HIS A 45 -5.72 -16.78 -4.40
CA HIS A 45 -6.92 -17.33 -3.75
C HIS A 45 -8.02 -17.64 -4.77
N GLN A 46 -8.28 -16.74 -5.73
CA GLN A 46 -9.39 -16.93 -6.69
C GLN A 46 -8.97 -17.60 -8.01
N LEU A 47 -7.83 -17.22 -8.61
CA LEU A 47 -7.43 -17.77 -9.92
C LEU A 47 -6.72 -19.12 -9.80
N LEU A 48 -5.72 -19.19 -8.93
CA LEU A 48 -4.85 -20.36 -8.78
C LEU A 48 -5.35 -21.34 -7.71
N HIS A 49 -6.33 -20.94 -6.88
CA HIS A 49 -6.89 -21.74 -5.78
C HIS A 49 -5.80 -22.44 -4.94
N TRP A 50 -4.71 -21.73 -4.64
CA TRP A 50 -3.50 -22.28 -4.03
C TRP A 50 -3.81 -23.06 -2.74
N HIS A 51 -4.74 -22.56 -1.93
CA HIS A 51 -5.17 -23.22 -0.70
C HIS A 51 -5.90 -24.56 -0.93
N HIS A 52 -6.63 -24.69 -2.03
CA HIS A 52 -7.31 -25.95 -2.40
C HIS A 52 -6.34 -26.94 -3.06
N PHE A 53 -5.29 -26.43 -3.71
CA PHE A 53 -4.24 -27.24 -4.34
C PHE A 53 -3.26 -27.85 -3.32
N TYR A 54 -3.09 -27.25 -2.13
CA TYR A 54 -2.15 -27.68 -1.08
C TYR A 54 -2.75 -28.57 0.02
N ASP A 55 -3.85 -29.27 -0.25
CA ASP A 55 -4.50 -30.25 0.66
C ASP A 55 -5.43 -29.62 1.74
N LYS A 56 -6.75 -29.72 1.51
CA LYS A 56 -7.87 -29.57 2.49
C LYS A 56 -8.28 -28.15 2.94
N SER A 57 -8.44 -27.18 2.05
CA SER A 57 -9.03 -25.89 2.41
C SER A 57 -10.55 -25.94 2.61
N THR A 58 -11.00 -25.83 3.86
CA THR A 58 -12.41 -25.62 4.23
C THR A 58 -12.93 -24.29 3.67
N THR A 59 -14.09 -24.31 3.02
CA THR A 59 -14.71 -23.18 2.31
C THR A 59 -14.91 -21.94 3.18
N ASP A 60 -15.18 -22.12 4.48
CA ASP A 60 -15.43 -21.01 5.41
C ASP A 60 -14.18 -20.14 5.65
N ILE A 61 -12.98 -20.74 5.63
CA ILE A 61 -11.73 -20.02 5.88
C ILE A 61 -11.38 -19.15 4.66
N GLY A 62 -11.67 -19.64 3.45
CA GLY A 62 -11.50 -18.87 2.22
C GLY A 62 -12.36 -17.60 2.23
N LEU A 63 -13.62 -17.71 2.66
CA LEU A 63 -14.58 -16.60 2.65
C LEU A 63 -14.22 -15.50 3.68
N VAL A 64 -13.71 -15.90 4.85
CA VAL A 64 -13.23 -14.94 5.86
C VAL A 64 -11.93 -14.28 5.41
N SER A 65 -11.01 -15.04 4.81
CA SER A 65 -9.72 -14.51 4.32
C SER A 65 -9.94 -13.52 3.17
N ASP A 66 -10.75 -13.87 2.17
CA ASP A 66 -11.13 -13.01 1.04
C ASP A 66 -11.72 -11.69 1.57
N GLY A 67 -12.67 -11.73 2.50
CA GLY A 67 -13.24 -10.52 3.10
C GLY A 67 -12.23 -9.66 3.89
N LEU A 68 -11.29 -10.27 4.61
CA LEU A 68 -10.29 -9.56 5.41
C LEU A 68 -9.24 -8.88 4.51
N PHE A 69 -8.74 -9.58 3.48
CA PHE A 69 -7.81 -9.03 2.51
C PHE A 69 -8.46 -7.97 1.61
N HIS A 70 -9.73 -8.14 1.29
CA HIS A 70 -10.50 -7.16 0.55
C HIS A 70 -10.67 -5.87 1.35
N ALA A 71 -11.04 -5.97 2.63
CA ALA A 71 -11.15 -4.82 3.50
C ALA A 71 -9.78 -4.13 3.67
N PHE A 72 -8.72 -4.90 3.92
CA PHE A 72 -7.38 -4.37 4.07
C PHE A 72 -6.90 -3.61 2.81
N SER A 73 -7.04 -4.23 1.64
CA SER A 73 -6.65 -3.61 0.37
C SER A 73 -7.47 -2.35 0.09
N PHE A 74 -8.79 -2.39 0.30
CA PHE A 74 -9.66 -1.23 0.17
C PHE A 74 -9.26 -0.08 1.10
N PHE A 75 -9.04 -0.35 2.39
CA PHE A 75 -8.61 0.68 3.34
C PHE A 75 -7.22 1.23 3.03
N ALA A 76 -6.27 0.41 2.58
CA ALA A 76 -4.95 0.85 2.17
C ALA A 76 -5.01 1.76 0.93
N THR A 77 -5.82 1.40 -0.07
CA THR A 77 -6.03 2.22 -1.26
C THR A 77 -6.74 3.53 -0.94
N ILE A 78 -7.84 3.50 -0.19
CA ILE A 78 -8.58 4.71 0.20
C ILE A 78 -7.74 5.60 1.11
N GLY A 79 -7.10 5.03 2.13
CA GLY A 79 -6.21 5.76 3.06
C GLY A 79 -5.04 6.41 2.34
N SER A 80 -4.47 5.75 1.32
CA SER A 80 -3.41 6.35 0.50
C SER A 80 -3.90 7.57 -0.29
N SER A 81 -5.15 7.57 -0.76
CA SER A 81 -5.70 8.69 -1.54
C SER A 81 -5.89 9.98 -0.73
N PHE A 82 -5.87 9.90 0.60
CA PHE A 82 -6.05 11.05 1.51
C PHE A 82 -4.75 11.51 2.18
N LEU A 83 -3.60 10.87 1.87
CA LEU A 83 -2.27 11.15 2.43
C LEU A 83 -1.40 11.92 1.44
#